data_AF-A0ABD3WLT0-F1
#
_entry.id   AF-A0ABD3WLT0-F1
#
_cell.length_a   1.000
_cell.length_b   1.000
_cell.length_c   1.000
_cell.angle_alpha   90.00
_cell.angle_beta   90.00
_cell.angle_gamma   90.00
#
_symmetry.space_group_name_H-M   'P 1'
#
loop_
_entity.id
_entity.type
_entity.pdbx_description
1 polymer ?
#
loop_
_entity_poly.entity_id
_entity_poly.type
_entity_poly.pdbx_seq_one_letter_code
_entity_poly.pdbx_strand_id
1 'polypeptide(L)'
;MKYVEKTWITNPTWLPATWSRAGRAIRTTKDVEGWHNRLNRRAMKLKLSLYLVVTLLYKVANALPNDRPEKLKKKQGRILHLWDMLQNDEISVKVLLN
;
A
#
# COMPACT_ATOMS: atom_id res chain seq x y z
N MET A 1 15.18 -20.11 14.29
CA MET A 1 13.76 -20.03 13.85
C MET A 1 12.79 -19.67 14.98
N LYS A 2 12.83 -20.30 16.17
CA LYS A 2 11.86 -20.07 17.28
C LYS A 2 11.66 -18.61 17.72
N TYR A 3 12.72 -17.78 17.72
CA TYR A 3 12.61 -16.36 18.09
C TYR A 3 11.73 -15.57 17.11
N VAL A 4 11.92 -15.77 15.80
CA VAL A 4 11.17 -15.04 14.78
C VAL A 4 9.69 -15.39 14.86
N GLU A 5 9.40 -16.68 14.94
CA GLU A 5 8.04 -17.20 15.07
C GLU A 5 7.33 -16.63 16.31
N LYS A 6 7.97 -16.73 17.48
CA LYS A 6 7.38 -16.28 18.74
C LYS A 6 7.24 -14.75 18.85
N THR A 7 8.17 -14.00 18.26
CA THR A 7 8.20 -12.53 18.39
C THR A 7 7.35 -11.83 17.33
N TRP A 8 7.35 -12.34 16.09
CA TRP A 8 6.77 -11.64 14.95
C TRP A 8 5.55 -12.32 14.35
N ILE A 9 5.43 -13.65 14.46
CA ILE A 9 4.35 -14.41 13.80
C ILE A 9 3.19 -14.66 14.76
N THR A 10 3.48 -15.16 15.96
CA THR A 10 2.44 -15.58 16.93
C THR A 10 2.20 -14.58 18.05
N ASN A 11 3.03 -13.54 18.18
CA ASN A 11 2.87 -12.51 19.20
C ASN A 11 1.63 -11.63 18.91
N PRO A 12 0.66 -11.53 19.84
CA PRO A 12 -0.52 -10.69 19.65
C PRO A 12 -0.20 -9.18 19.60
N THR A 13 0.93 -8.74 20.15
CA THR A 13 1.36 -7.33 20.12
C THR A 13 1.71 -6.84 18.73
N TRP A 14 2.29 -7.72 17.89
CA TRP A 14 2.75 -7.40 16.53
C TRP A 14 2.17 -8.40 15.54
N LEU A 15 0.84 -8.41 15.40
CA LEU A 15 0.18 -9.28 14.43
C LEU A 15 0.77 -9.08 13.03
N PRO A 16 1.03 -10.14 12.25
CA PRO A 16 1.52 -10.01 10.88
C PRO A 16 0.72 -9.04 10.02
N ALA A 17 -0.57 -8.85 10.28
CA ALA A 17 -1.41 -7.88 9.56
C ALA A 17 -1.06 -6.39 9.79
N THR A 18 -0.28 -6.07 10.84
CA THR A 18 0.10 -4.69 11.20
C THR A 18 1.41 -4.27 10.55
N TRP A 19 2.35 -5.20 10.37
CA TRP A 19 3.68 -4.92 9.81
C TRP A 19 3.92 -5.55 8.44
N SER A 20 3.18 -6.61 8.10
CA SER A 20 3.21 -7.18 6.76
C SER A 20 2.14 -6.57 5.88
N ARG A 21 2.46 -6.40 4.61
CA ARG A 21 1.54 -5.93 3.56
C ARG A 21 1.09 -7.07 2.65
N ALA A 22 1.23 -8.32 3.11
CA ALA A 22 0.83 -9.50 2.37
C ALA A 22 -0.66 -9.40 1.96
N GLY A 23 -0.96 -9.75 0.71
CA GLY A 23 -2.33 -9.69 0.16
C GLY A 23 -2.93 -8.28 0.04
N ARG A 24 -2.17 -7.21 0.27
CA ARG A 24 -2.65 -5.82 0.19
C ARG A 24 -1.94 -5.04 -0.90
N ALA A 25 -2.62 -4.01 -1.41
CA ALA A 25 -2.02 -3.08 -2.37
C ALA A 25 -0.78 -2.40 -1.77
N ILE A 26 0.37 -2.57 -2.43
CA ILE A 26 1.66 -2.02 -2.00
C ILE A 26 1.77 -0.61 -2.55
N ARG A 27 1.73 0.41 -1.70
CA ARG A 27 2.11 1.77 -2.09
C ARG A 27 3.60 1.96 -1.88
N THR A 28 4.31 2.30 -2.94
CA THR A 28 5.75 2.61 -2.93
C THR A 28 5.99 4.11 -2.79
N THR A 29 7.22 4.51 -2.47
CA THR A 29 7.64 5.93 -2.48
C THR A 29 7.44 6.56 -3.85
N LYS A 30 7.73 5.81 -4.92
CA LYS A 30 7.49 6.24 -6.32
C LYS A 30 6.03 6.56 -6.60
N ASP A 31 5.08 5.84 -5.98
CA ASP A 31 3.65 6.16 -6.10
C ASP A 31 3.34 7.51 -5.45
N VAL A 32 3.86 7.75 -4.25
CA VAL A 32 3.66 9.00 -3.50
C VAL A 32 4.30 10.19 -4.22
N GLU A 33 5.56 10.06 -4.64
CA GLU A 33 6.29 11.06 -5.43
C GLU A 33 5.59 11.32 -6.77
N GLY A 34 5.12 10.28 -7.45
CA GLY A 34 4.37 10.40 -8.68
C GLY A 34 3.05 11.15 -8.52
N TRP A 35 2.34 10.94 -7.40
CA TRP A 35 1.12 11.70 -7.07
C TRP A 35 1.43 13.15 -6.75
N HIS A 36 2.44 13.41 -5.92
CA HIS A 36 2.90 14.75 -5.56
C HIS A 36 3.32 15.55 -6.80
N ASN A 37 4.12 14.95 -7.70
CA ASN A 37 4.54 15.57 -8.95
C ASN A 37 3.35 15.93 -9.87
N ARG A 38 2.36 15.03 -9.98
CA ARG A 38 1.13 15.30 -10.75
C ARG A 38 0.32 16.44 -10.13
N LEU A 39 0.19 16.46 -8.81
CA LEU A 39 -0.54 17.48 -8.09
C LEU A 39 0.15 18.84 -8.23
N ASN A 40 1.46 18.90 -8.06
CA ASN A 40 2.26 20.11 -8.28
C ASN A 40 2.14 20.62 -9.73
N ARG A 41 2.12 19.72 -10.72
CA ARG A 41 1.90 20.12 -12.13
C ARG A 41 0.53 20.76 -12.35
N ARG A 42 -0.52 20.24 -11.70
CA ARG A 42 -1.90 20.77 -11.81
C ARG A 42 -2.08 22.07 -11.04
N ALA A 43 -1.41 22.23 -9.91
CA ALA A 43 -1.43 23.45 -9.09
C ALA A 43 -0.50 24.55 -9.65
N MET A 44 -0.44 24.71 -10.98
CA MET A 44 0.40 25.71 -11.68
C MET A 44 1.87 25.74 -11.24
N LYS A 45 2.43 24.60 -10.80
CA LYS A 45 3.80 24.47 -10.28
C LYS A 45 4.10 25.33 -9.05
N LEU A 46 3.15 25.53 -8.14
CA LEU A 46 3.34 26.24 -6.86
C LEU A 46 4.41 25.64 -5.92
N LYS A 47 5.24 24.67 -6.36
CA LYS A 47 6.34 24.00 -5.63
C LYS A 47 5.97 23.69 -4.17
N LEU A 48 4.76 23.19 -3.95
CA LEU A 48 4.30 22.89 -2.59
C LEU A 48 5.14 21.75 -2.02
N SER A 49 5.61 21.91 -0.78
CA SER A 49 6.32 20.84 -0.07
C SER A 49 5.39 19.64 0.13
N LEU A 50 5.95 18.44 0.08
CA LEU A 50 5.17 17.21 0.27
C LEU A 50 4.38 17.23 1.58
N TYR A 51 4.99 17.70 2.67
CA TYR A 51 4.38 17.77 3.99
C TYR A 51 3.18 18.73 4.06
N LEU A 52 3.26 19.87 3.37
CA LEU A 52 2.13 20.79 3.28
C LEU A 52 0.97 20.17 2.50
N VAL A 53 1.27 19.52 1.37
CA VAL A 53 0.26 18.81 0.57
C VAL A 53 -0.40 17.69 1.37
N VAL A 54 0.36 16.88 2.10
CA VAL A 54 -0.17 15.79 2.94
C VAL A 54 -1.10 16.34 4.03
N THR A 55 -0.71 17.43 4.69
CA THR A 55 -1.54 18.08 5.73
C THR A 55 -2.87 18.59 5.16
N LEU A 56 -2.83 19.23 3.98
CA LEU A 56 -4.04 19.73 3.32
C LEU A 56 -4.94 18.57 2.86
N LEU A 57 -4.35 17.53 2.26
CA LEU A 57 -5.09 16.34 1.84
C LEU A 57 -5.75 15.62 3.03
N TYR A 58 -5.07 15.55 4.18
CA TYR A 58 -5.64 14.95 5.39
C TYR A 58 -6.87 15.72 5.89
N LYS A 59 -6.79 17.06 5.93
CA LYS A 59 -7.93 17.92 6.29
C LYS A 59 -9.13 17.71 5.35
N VAL A 60 -8.87 17.66 4.03
CA VAL A 60 -9.91 17.41 3.03
C VAL A 60 -10.48 16.00 3.17
N ALA A 61 -9.65 14.98 3.38
CA ALA A 61 -10.10 13.60 3.54
C ALA A 61 -11.01 13.42 4.76
N ASN A 62 -10.71 14.08 5.88
CA ASN A 62 -11.56 14.05 7.08
C ASN A 62 -12.88 14.81 6.90
N ALA A 63 -12.93 15.76 5.96
CA ALA A 63 -14.14 16.53 5.66
C ALA A 63 -15.04 15.84 4.62
N LEU A 64 -14.54 14.85 3.88
CA LEU A 64 -15.29 14.13 2.86
C LEU A 64 -15.88 12.82 3.41
N PRO A 65 -17.07 12.39 2.94
CA PRO A 65 -17.59 11.06 3.22
C PRO A 65 -16.60 9.97 2.78
N ASN A 66 -16.52 8.88 3.54
CA ASN A 66 -15.59 7.76 3.34
C ASN A 66 -15.93 6.91 2.09
N ASP A 67 -15.96 7.51 0.91
CA ASP A 67 -16.05 6.75 -0.34
C ASP A 67 -14.65 6.28 -0.75
N ARG A 68 -14.35 5.02 -0.44
CA ARG A 68 -13.06 4.40 -0.79
C ARG A 68 -13.03 4.09 -2.29
N PRO A 69 -12.10 4.66 -3.07
CA PRO A 69 -12.01 4.33 -4.49
C PRO A 69 -11.43 2.92 -4.69
N GLU A 70 -12.22 2.01 -5.28
CA GLU A 70 -11.84 0.65 -5.70
C GLU A 70 -10.67 0.61 -6.72
N LYS A 71 -10.30 1.76 -7.29
CA LYS A 71 -9.40 1.89 -8.45
C LYS A 71 -7.97 1.39 -8.21
N LEU A 72 -7.53 1.24 -6.95
CA LEU A 72 -6.19 0.73 -6.62
C LEU A 72 -6.01 -0.76 -6.95
N LYS A 73 -7.08 -1.57 -6.86
CA LYS A 73 -7.01 -3.01 -7.15
C LYS A 73 -6.67 -3.29 -8.62
N LYS A 74 -7.15 -2.45 -9.56
CA LYS A 74 -6.95 -2.65 -11.01
C LYS A 74 -5.48 -2.54 -11.45
N LYS A 75 -4.68 -1.66 -10.84
CA LYS A 75 -3.27 -1.45 -11.26
C LYS A 75 -2.32 -2.52 -10.75
N GLN A 76 -2.65 -3.15 -9.62
CA GLN A 76 -1.85 -4.22 -9.01
C GLN A 76 -2.51 -5.59 -9.19
N GLY A 77 -3.46 -5.69 -10.13
CA GLY A 77 -4.26 -6.89 -10.34
C GLY A 77 -3.41 -8.15 -10.54
N ARG A 78 -2.31 -8.06 -11.30
CA ARG A 78 -1.42 -9.20 -11.52
C ARG A 78 -0.79 -9.73 -10.23
N ILE A 79 -0.14 -8.87 -9.44
CA ILE A 79 0.50 -9.34 -8.19
C ILE A 79 -0.54 -9.80 -7.18
N LEU A 80 -1.69 -9.12 -7.09
CA LEU A 80 -2.81 -9.53 -6.24
C LEU A 80 -3.41 -10.89 -6.65
N HIS A 81 -3.53 -11.14 -7.96
CA HIS A 81 -3.96 -12.43 -8.50
C HIS A 81 -2.95 -13.54 -8.19
N LEU A 82 -1.64 -13.27 -8.34
CA LEU A 82 -0.60 -14.24 -7.97
C LEU A 82 -0.61 -14.54 -6.47
N TRP A 83 -0.90 -13.54 -5.63
CA TRP A 83 -1.11 -13.78 -4.20
C TRP A 83 -2.31 -14.70 -3.93
N ASP A 84 -3.41 -14.53 -4.67
CA ASP A 84 -4.61 -15.37 -4.56
C ASP A 84 -4.32 -16.83 -4.96
N MET A 85 -3.66 -17.02 -6.11
CA MET A 85 -3.19 -18.34 -6.56
C MET A 85 -2.25 -19.00 -5.54
N LEU A 86 -1.37 -18.22 -4.88
CA LEU A 86 -0.48 -18.75 -3.84
C LEU A 86 -1.25 -19.16 -2.59
N GLN A 87 -2.28 -18.42 -2.19
CA GLN A 87 -3.13 -18.78 -1.05
C GLN A 87 -3.97 -20.03 -1.31
N ASN A 88 -4.31 -20.29 -2.58
CA ASN A 88 -5.03 -21.49 -3.01
C ASN A 88 -4.10 -22.67 -3.35
N ASP A 89 -2.80 -22.59 -3.02
CA ASP A 89 -1.78 -23.60 -3.33
C ASP A 89 -1.61 -23.92 -4.84
N GLU A 90 -2.07 -23.05 -5.73
CA GLU A 90 -1.98 -23.22 -7.19
C GLU A 90 -0.58 -22.90 -7.74
N ILE A 91 0.18 -22.04 -7.05
CA ILE A 91 1.54 -21.65 -7.42
C ILE A 91 2.52 -21.76 -6.25
N SER A 92 3.78 -22.08 -6.56
CA SER A 92 4.86 -22.04 -5.57
C SER A 92 5.38 -20.63 -5.33
N VAL A 93 5.90 -20.34 -4.14
CA VAL A 93 6.56 -19.08 -3.78
C VAL A 93 7.65 -18.67 -4.79
N LYS A 94 8.32 -19.64 -5.45
CA LYS A 94 9.32 -19.36 -6.49
C LYS A 94 8.74 -18.61 -7.69
N VAL A 95 7.47 -18.83 -8.03
CA VAL A 95 6.77 -18.16 -9.14
C VAL A 95 6.43 -16.72 -8.78
N LEU A 96 6.24 -16.41 -7.50
CA LEU A 96 5.97 -15.06 -7.01
C LEU A 96 7.23 -14.16 -7.04
N LEU A 97 8.41 -14.77 -6.90
CA LEU A 97 9.69 -14.07 -6.75
C LEU A 97 10.51 -13.94 -8.05
N ASN A 98 10.06 -14.59 -9.13
CA ASN A 98 10.61 -14.48 -10.49
C ASN A 98 9.85 -13.42 -11.31
#